data_AF-A0A3D2SAR6-F1
#
_entry.id   AF-A0A3D2SAR6-F1
#
_cell.length_a   1.000
_cell.length_b   1.000
_cell.length_c   1.000
_cell.angle_alpha   90.00
_cell.angle_beta   90.00
_cell.angle_gamma   90.00
#
_symmetry.space_group_name_H-M   'P 1'
#
loop_
_entity.id
_entity.type
_entity.pdbx_description
1 polymer ?
#
loop_
_entity_poly.entity_id
_entity_poly.type
_entity_poly.pdbx_seq_one_letter_code
_entity_poly.pdbx_strand_id
1 'polypeptide(L)'
;LDTVNNILAMKVDMVVMRHQSPGAPVFLSRHIDANIINAGDGTHEHPTQGLLDAYSIREQLGKQRNGEAPTDFKGMKVAIIGDILHSRVALSNIHCLQKLGAEVLVCGPPTLIPHFVETLGVRVTYNIKEALMWCDAANILRIQLERQDIKFFPSLREYALYFGVNKELLDSIGKDIIIMHPGPINRGVEITSDVADSGQSIILQQVENGVAIRMAVLYLLAGRKEVS
;
A
#
# COMPACT_ATOMS: atom_id res chain seq x y z
N LEU A 1 19.25 -23.21 -2.08
CA LEU A 1 20.58 -23.43 -1.45
C LEU A 1 21.68 -22.95 -2.37
N ASP A 2 21.70 -23.36 -3.65
CA ASP A 2 22.73 -22.89 -4.60
C ASP A 2 22.76 -21.37 -4.81
N THR A 3 21.60 -20.70 -4.90
CA THR A 3 21.52 -19.23 -4.95
C THR A 3 22.13 -18.57 -3.71
N VAL A 4 21.93 -19.17 -2.52
CA VAL A 4 22.48 -18.68 -1.24
C VAL A 4 24.01 -18.79 -1.26
N ASN A 5 24.53 -19.94 -1.68
CA ASN A 5 25.97 -20.20 -1.80
C ASN A 5 26.64 -19.24 -2.80
N ASN A 6 25.99 -18.96 -3.93
CA ASN A 6 26.48 -17.98 -4.90
C ASN A 6 26.53 -16.55 -4.34
N ILE A 7 25.48 -16.12 -3.62
CA ILE A 7 25.44 -14.78 -2.98
C ILE A 7 26.54 -14.64 -1.93
N LEU A 8 26.77 -15.69 -1.11
CA LEU A 8 27.85 -15.71 -0.13
C LEU A 8 29.24 -15.62 -0.80
N ALA A 9 29.45 -16.33 -1.91
CA ALA A 9 30.70 -16.25 -2.68
C ALA A 9 30.94 -14.86 -3.29
N MET A 10 29.87 -14.14 -3.64
CA MET A 10 29.94 -12.77 -4.17
C MET A 10 30.23 -11.70 -3.10
N LYS A 11 30.18 -12.04 -1.81
CA LYS A 11 30.36 -11.10 -0.67
C LYS A 11 29.44 -9.87 -0.74
N VAL A 12 28.17 -10.11 -1.06
CA VAL A 12 27.17 -9.04 -1.20
C VAL A 12 26.79 -8.45 0.17
N ASP A 13 26.80 -7.12 0.31
CA ASP A 13 26.42 -6.45 1.56
C ASP A 13 24.90 -6.37 1.78
N MET A 14 24.12 -6.27 0.70
CA MET A 14 22.67 -6.13 0.75
C MET A 14 21.98 -6.83 -0.42
N VAL A 15 20.84 -7.47 -0.16
CA VAL A 15 20.02 -8.14 -1.18
C VAL A 15 18.62 -7.55 -1.19
N VAL A 16 18.21 -6.99 -2.32
CA VAL A 16 16.82 -6.61 -2.57
C VAL A 16 16.11 -7.79 -3.21
N MET A 17 15.10 -8.33 -2.54
CA MET A 17 14.44 -9.57 -2.95
C MET A 17 12.96 -9.36 -3.20
N ARG A 18 12.49 -9.81 -4.37
CA ARG A 18 11.06 -10.00 -4.66
C ARG A 18 10.83 -11.47 -4.99
N HIS A 19 9.87 -12.09 -4.33
CA HIS A 19 9.64 -13.52 -4.46
C HIS A 19 8.14 -13.87 -4.39
N GLN A 20 7.74 -15.01 -4.96
CA GLN A 20 6.33 -15.44 -4.93
C GLN A 20 5.94 -16.09 -3.60
N SER A 21 6.87 -16.80 -2.96
CA SER A 21 6.63 -17.46 -1.67
C SER A 21 6.73 -16.45 -0.51
N PRO A 22 5.69 -16.34 0.34
CA PRO A 22 5.77 -15.63 1.62
C PRO A 22 6.94 -16.14 2.48
N GLY A 23 7.62 -15.23 3.16
CA GLY A 23 8.71 -15.56 4.08
C GLY A 23 10.05 -15.86 3.41
N ALA A 24 10.14 -15.86 2.07
CA ALA A 24 11.41 -16.08 1.38
C ALA A 24 12.52 -15.06 1.76
N PRO A 25 12.23 -13.76 1.95
CA PRO A 25 13.23 -12.81 2.46
C PRO A 25 13.70 -13.15 3.88
N VAL A 26 12.80 -13.61 4.76
CA VAL A 26 13.13 -14.03 6.14
C VAL A 26 13.94 -15.32 6.14
N PHE A 27 13.64 -16.25 5.23
CA PHE A 27 14.45 -17.43 5.04
C PHE A 27 15.87 -17.02 4.63
N LEU A 28 16.02 -16.15 3.63
CA LEU A 28 17.34 -15.71 3.17
C LEU A 28 18.12 -14.99 4.28
N SER A 29 17.47 -14.12 5.06
CA SER A 29 18.14 -13.37 6.14
C SER A 29 18.67 -14.24 7.28
N ARG A 30 18.19 -15.48 7.40
CA ARG A 30 18.70 -16.47 8.38
C ARG A 30 19.88 -17.29 7.86
N HIS A 31 20.18 -17.22 6.56
CA HIS A 31 21.18 -18.07 5.92
C HIS A 31 22.35 -17.29 5.31
N ILE A 32 22.26 -15.96 5.21
CA ILE A 32 23.37 -15.12 4.74
C ILE A 32 23.58 -13.92 5.66
N ASP A 33 24.85 -13.51 5.78
CA ASP A 33 25.26 -12.31 6.49
C ASP A 33 25.21 -11.09 5.56
N ALA A 34 23.98 -10.70 5.20
CA ALA A 34 23.69 -9.53 4.37
C ALA A 34 22.36 -8.91 4.78
N ASN A 35 22.20 -7.59 4.60
CA ASN A 35 20.90 -6.96 4.85
C ASN A 35 19.91 -7.35 3.76
N ILE A 36 18.76 -7.93 4.13
CA ILE A 36 17.72 -8.33 3.17
C ILE A 36 16.62 -7.27 3.16
N ILE A 37 16.34 -6.73 1.97
CA ILE A 37 15.28 -5.77 1.74
C ILE A 37 14.16 -6.49 0.98
N ASN A 38 13.00 -6.64 1.62
CA ASN A 38 11.82 -7.20 0.98
C ASN A 38 11.20 -6.19 0.00
N ALA A 39 11.28 -6.47 -1.29
CA ALA A 39 10.63 -5.74 -2.38
C ALA A 39 9.30 -6.41 -2.82
N GLY A 40 8.76 -7.32 -1.99
CA GLY A 40 7.50 -8.00 -2.18
C GLY A 40 7.61 -9.52 -2.06
N ASP A 41 6.92 -10.14 -1.10
CA ASP A 41 6.86 -11.61 -0.95
C ASP A 41 5.42 -12.13 -1.00
N GLY A 42 5.05 -12.78 -2.10
CA GLY A 42 3.69 -13.32 -2.30
C GLY A 42 2.60 -12.28 -2.06
N THR A 43 1.61 -12.63 -1.22
CA THR A 43 0.55 -11.74 -0.73
C THR A 43 0.82 -11.25 0.70
N HIS A 44 2.03 -11.44 1.21
CA HIS A 44 2.39 -11.12 2.59
C HIS A 44 2.77 -9.64 2.70
N GLU A 45 3.99 -9.22 2.36
CA GLU A 45 4.45 -7.87 2.63
C GLU A 45 5.09 -7.17 1.42
N HIS A 46 4.97 -5.85 1.36
CA HIS A 46 5.77 -4.93 0.56
C HIS A 46 6.16 -3.69 1.40
N PRO A 47 7.13 -3.82 2.33
CA PRO A 47 7.37 -2.79 3.35
C PRO A 47 7.74 -1.42 2.79
N THR A 48 8.54 -1.36 1.72
CA THR A 48 8.91 -0.09 1.07
C THR A 48 7.72 0.62 0.41
N GLN A 49 6.67 -0.10 0.02
CA GLN A 49 5.42 0.50 -0.44
C GLN A 49 4.63 1.09 0.74
N GLY A 50 4.52 0.36 1.86
CA GLY A 50 3.86 0.91 3.06
C GLY A 50 4.54 2.20 3.57
N LEU A 51 5.88 2.21 3.57
CA LEU A 51 6.66 3.38 3.97
C LEU A 51 6.48 4.57 3.01
N LEU A 52 6.45 4.33 1.70
CA LEU A 52 6.27 5.42 0.73
C LEU A 52 4.85 5.96 0.72
N ASP A 53 3.85 5.11 0.94
CA ASP A 53 2.45 5.52 1.05
C ASP A 53 2.27 6.42 2.27
N ALA A 54 2.78 5.99 3.44
CA ALA A 54 2.78 6.81 4.64
C ALA A 54 3.56 8.12 4.46
N TYR A 55 4.74 8.10 3.84
CA TYR A 55 5.50 9.32 3.58
C TYR A 55 4.74 10.29 2.67
N SER A 56 4.06 9.78 1.65
CA SER A 56 3.31 10.61 0.70
C SER A 56 2.11 11.28 1.38
N ILE A 57 1.42 10.57 2.27
CA ILE A 57 0.39 11.16 3.13
C ILE A 57 0.98 12.29 3.99
N ARG A 58 2.09 12.02 4.67
CA ARG A 58 2.75 12.97 5.57
C ARG A 58 3.17 14.25 4.84
N GLU A 59 3.76 14.10 3.65
CA GLU A 59 4.18 15.21 2.80
C GLU A 59 2.97 16.05 2.35
N GLN A 60 1.89 15.40 1.92
CA GLN A 60 0.69 16.10 1.48
C GLN A 60 0.03 16.89 2.63
N LEU A 61 -0.03 16.31 3.83
CA LEU A 61 -0.51 17.02 5.02
C LEU A 61 0.39 18.21 5.37
N GLY A 62 1.71 18.07 5.22
CA GLY A 62 2.65 19.18 5.38
C GLY A 62 2.36 20.32 4.39
N LYS A 63 2.12 20.02 3.12
CA LYS A 63 1.73 21.01 2.11
C LYS A 63 0.43 21.74 2.49
N GLN A 64 -0.55 21.01 3.03
CA GLN A 64 -1.82 21.58 3.51
C GLN A 64 -1.68 22.41 4.80
N ARG A 65 -0.62 22.19 5.59
CA ARG A 65 -0.34 22.85 6.87
C ARG A 65 0.85 23.81 6.81
N ASN A 66 1.00 24.54 5.70
CA ASN A 66 2.05 25.55 5.52
C ASN A 66 3.49 25.04 5.77
N GLY A 67 3.77 23.77 5.45
CA GLY A 67 5.07 23.13 5.62
C GLY A 67 5.23 22.30 6.91
N GLU A 68 4.24 22.31 7.81
CA GLU A 68 4.29 21.57 9.07
C GLU A 68 3.78 20.13 8.89
N ALA A 69 4.66 19.27 8.37
CA ALA A 69 4.38 17.84 8.24
C ALA A 69 4.23 17.18 9.63
N PRO A 70 3.17 16.38 9.85
CA PRO A 70 2.93 15.79 11.16
C PRO A 70 3.96 14.71 11.49
N THR A 71 4.30 14.57 12.77
CA THR A 71 5.25 13.55 13.27
C THR A 71 4.61 12.18 13.46
N ASP A 72 3.31 12.14 13.73
CA ASP A 72 2.48 10.95 13.85
C ASP A 72 1.14 11.14 13.12
N PHE A 73 0.35 10.08 12.98
CA PHE A 73 -0.95 10.06 12.30
C PHE A 73 -2.12 9.91 13.28
N LYS A 74 -1.95 10.33 14.55
CA LYS A 74 -3.04 10.21 15.54
C LYS A 74 -4.29 10.94 15.07
N GLY A 75 -5.41 10.22 15.08
CA GLY A 75 -6.72 10.72 14.65
C GLY A 75 -6.91 10.81 13.13
N MET A 76 -5.88 10.49 12.33
CA MET A 76 -6.03 10.38 10.89
C MET A 76 -6.76 9.10 10.51
N LYS A 77 -7.68 9.21 9.56
CA LYS A 77 -8.49 8.09 9.07
C LYS A 77 -8.08 7.73 7.66
N VAL A 78 -7.63 6.49 7.45
CA VAL A 78 -7.20 6.02 6.13
C VAL A 78 -8.08 4.84 5.69
N ALA A 79 -8.74 4.98 4.54
CA ALA A 79 -9.48 3.89 3.91
C ALA A 79 -8.60 3.16 2.89
N ILE A 80 -8.60 1.84 2.89
CA ILE A 80 -7.96 0.99 1.88
C ILE A 80 -9.07 0.26 1.13
N ILE A 81 -9.17 0.47 -0.19
CA ILE A 81 -10.34 0.09 -0.97
C ILE A 81 -9.95 -0.87 -2.10
N GLY A 82 -10.51 -2.08 -2.13
CA GLY A 82 -10.38 -3.02 -3.26
C GLY A 82 -10.06 -4.46 -2.86
N ASP A 83 -9.13 -5.10 -3.56
CA ASP A 83 -8.72 -6.49 -3.28
C ASP A 83 -7.81 -6.59 -2.05
N ILE A 84 -8.40 -6.62 -0.85
CA ILE A 84 -7.68 -6.74 0.42
C ILE A 84 -7.12 -8.14 0.60
N LEU A 85 -7.86 -9.16 0.15
CA LEU A 85 -7.53 -10.58 0.31
C LEU A 85 -6.16 -10.93 -0.29
N HIS A 86 -5.79 -10.28 -1.39
CA HIS A 86 -4.57 -10.61 -2.11
C HIS A 86 -3.51 -9.49 -2.10
N SER A 87 -3.77 -8.37 -1.43
CA SER A 87 -2.90 -7.21 -1.50
C SER A 87 -1.88 -7.18 -0.35
N ARG A 88 -0.63 -7.52 -0.69
CA ARG A 88 0.53 -7.26 0.17
C ARG A 88 0.69 -5.77 0.52
N VAL A 89 0.21 -4.88 -0.35
CA VAL A 89 0.23 -3.42 -0.11
C VAL A 89 -0.77 -3.04 0.97
N ALA A 90 -1.95 -3.68 0.98
CA ALA A 90 -2.95 -3.46 2.03
C ALA A 90 -2.37 -3.84 3.39
N LEU A 91 -1.78 -5.03 3.52
CA LEU A 91 -1.23 -5.50 4.79
C LEU A 91 -0.08 -4.62 5.30
N SER A 92 0.89 -4.29 4.43
CA SER A 92 1.98 -3.37 4.79
C SER A 92 1.46 -1.98 5.22
N ASN A 93 0.42 -1.46 4.56
CA ASN A 93 -0.18 -0.19 4.94
C ASN A 93 -0.92 -0.26 6.26
N ILE A 94 -1.70 -1.31 6.52
CA ILE A 94 -2.39 -1.50 7.81
C ILE A 94 -1.37 -1.41 8.93
N HIS A 95 -0.31 -2.21 8.87
CA HIS A 95 0.73 -2.22 9.90
C HIS A 95 1.48 -0.89 10.01
N CYS A 96 1.87 -0.28 8.89
CA CYS A 96 2.63 0.97 8.90
C CYS A 96 1.81 2.14 9.45
N LEU A 97 0.57 2.31 8.97
CA LEU A 97 -0.30 3.43 9.33
C LEU A 97 -0.77 3.35 10.78
N GLN A 98 -1.16 2.16 11.25
CA GLN A 98 -1.54 1.98 12.67
C GLN A 98 -0.36 2.20 13.61
N LYS A 99 0.85 1.77 13.21
CA LYS A 99 2.06 2.03 14.00
C LYS A 99 2.39 3.53 14.09
N LEU A 100 2.00 4.31 13.08
CA LEU A 100 2.06 5.78 13.10
C LEU A 100 0.87 6.42 13.83
N GLY A 101 -0.14 5.66 14.25
CA GLY A 101 -1.28 6.15 15.03
C GLY A 101 -2.55 6.43 14.22
N ALA A 102 -2.58 6.11 12.93
CA ALA A 102 -3.79 6.25 12.11
C ALA A 102 -4.84 5.19 12.47
N GLU A 103 -6.11 5.57 12.32
CA GLU A 103 -7.22 4.62 12.23
C GLU A 103 -7.33 4.11 10.79
N VAL A 104 -7.45 2.80 10.61
CA VAL A 104 -7.55 2.18 9.29
C VAL A 104 -8.91 1.51 9.12
N LEU A 105 -9.51 1.73 7.97
CA LEU A 105 -10.73 1.05 7.50
C LEU A 105 -10.43 0.36 6.18
N VAL A 106 -10.94 -0.85 6.00
CA VAL A 106 -10.89 -1.56 4.72
C VAL A 106 -12.27 -1.62 4.10
N CYS A 107 -12.32 -1.53 2.77
CA CYS A 107 -13.55 -1.57 1.99
C CYS A 107 -13.37 -2.34 0.69
N GLY A 108 -14.38 -3.11 0.29
CA GLY A 108 -14.36 -3.88 -0.94
C GLY A 108 -15.47 -4.92 -0.98
N PRO A 109 -15.59 -5.68 -2.09
CA PRO A 109 -16.50 -6.82 -2.16
C PRO A 109 -16.26 -7.78 -0.99
N PRO A 110 -17.30 -8.35 -0.34
CA PRO A 110 -17.12 -9.29 0.77
C PRO A 110 -16.20 -10.48 0.44
N THR A 111 -16.22 -10.92 -0.82
CA THR A 111 -15.38 -12.00 -1.35
C THR A 111 -13.90 -11.64 -1.48
N LEU A 112 -13.55 -10.36 -1.41
CA LEU A 112 -12.18 -9.83 -1.47
C LEU A 112 -11.71 -9.28 -0.12
N ILE A 113 -12.47 -9.50 0.96
CA ILE A 113 -12.08 -9.14 2.33
C ILE A 113 -11.76 -10.42 3.12
N PRO A 114 -10.58 -10.53 3.75
CA PRO A 114 -10.28 -11.64 4.64
C PRO A 114 -11.25 -11.70 5.84
N HIS A 115 -11.73 -12.90 6.16
CA HIS A 115 -12.71 -13.12 7.23
C HIS A 115 -12.30 -12.56 8.61
N PHE A 116 -10.99 -12.55 8.90
CA PHE A 116 -10.45 -12.11 10.19
C PHE A 116 -9.64 -10.83 10.08
N VAL A 117 -9.86 -10.01 9.04
CA VAL A 117 -9.10 -8.76 8.84
C VAL A 117 -9.22 -7.81 10.04
N GLU A 118 -10.38 -7.80 10.73
CA GLU A 118 -10.62 -6.99 11.94
C GLU A 118 -9.68 -7.34 13.10
N THR A 119 -9.11 -8.55 13.14
CA THR A 119 -8.10 -8.93 14.15
C THR A 119 -6.82 -8.12 14.04
N LEU A 120 -6.59 -7.46 12.91
CA LEU A 120 -5.52 -6.49 12.70
C LEU A 120 -5.86 -5.10 13.28
N GLY A 121 -7.02 -4.92 13.92
CA GLY A 121 -7.44 -3.64 14.51
C GLY A 121 -7.97 -2.63 13.49
N VAL A 122 -8.47 -3.10 12.34
CA VAL A 122 -9.08 -2.26 11.29
C VAL A 122 -10.61 -2.34 11.35
N ARG A 123 -11.27 -1.30 10.87
CA ARG A 123 -12.73 -1.33 10.63
C ARG A 123 -13.02 -1.93 9.25
N VAL A 124 -14.18 -2.57 9.08
CA VAL A 124 -14.63 -3.08 7.78
C VAL A 124 -15.94 -2.39 7.40
N THR A 125 -16.04 -1.97 6.14
CA THR A 125 -17.32 -1.64 5.50
C THR A 125 -17.36 -2.25 4.11
N TYR A 126 -18.56 -2.49 3.61
CA TYR A 126 -18.79 -2.96 2.23
C TYR A 126 -19.39 -1.85 1.36
N ASN A 127 -19.46 -0.63 1.87
CA ASN A 127 -20.01 0.54 1.20
C ASN A 127 -18.93 1.59 0.95
N ILE A 128 -18.60 1.81 -0.32
CA ILE A 128 -17.54 2.74 -0.70
C ILE A 128 -17.86 4.19 -0.29
N LYS A 129 -19.14 4.59 -0.33
CA LYS A 129 -19.53 5.94 0.07
C LYS A 129 -19.30 6.16 1.56
N GLU A 130 -19.61 5.17 2.39
CA GLU A 130 -19.31 5.23 3.83
C GLU A 130 -17.81 5.33 4.10
N ALA A 131 -17.00 4.53 3.39
CA ALA A 131 -15.55 4.59 3.49
C ALA A 131 -15.00 5.99 3.17
N LEU A 132 -15.44 6.57 2.05
CA LEU A 132 -15.01 7.91 1.61
C LEU A 132 -15.52 9.03 2.53
N MET A 133 -16.77 8.94 3.02
CA MET A 133 -17.28 9.90 4.02
C MET A 133 -16.48 9.83 5.33
N TRP A 134 -15.94 8.67 5.69
CA TRP A 134 -15.20 8.48 6.94
C TRP A 134 -13.73 8.93 6.85
N CYS A 135 -13.03 8.68 5.75
CA CYS A 135 -11.56 8.83 5.68
C CYS A 135 -11.05 10.23 5.29
N ASP A 136 -9.81 10.55 5.69
CA ASP A 136 -9.06 11.72 5.23
C ASP A 136 -8.19 11.38 4.00
N ALA A 137 -7.78 10.11 3.88
CA ALA A 137 -7.08 9.56 2.73
C ALA A 137 -7.69 8.22 2.29
N ALA A 138 -7.76 7.98 0.99
CA ALA A 138 -8.24 6.75 0.39
C ALA A 138 -7.15 6.14 -0.50
N ASN A 139 -6.65 4.96 -0.11
CA ASN A 139 -5.75 4.16 -0.93
C ASN A 139 -6.56 3.13 -1.72
N ILE A 140 -6.76 3.42 -2.99
CA ILE A 140 -7.50 2.58 -3.92
C ILE A 140 -6.54 1.54 -4.48
N LEU A 141 -6.91 0.27 -4.37
CA LEU A 141 -6.10 -0.85 -4.80
C LEU A 141 -6.49 -1.31 -6.20
N ARG A 142 -5.46 -1.71 -6.94
CA ARG A 142 -5.63 -2.34 -8.25
C ARG A 142 -6.40 -3.65 -8.13
N ILE A 143 -7.40 -3.84 -9.00
CA ILE A 143 -8.04 -5.15 -9.19
C ILE A 143 -7.20 -6.01 -10.15
N GLN A 144 -6.86 -7.23 -9.69
CA GLN A 144 -6.08 -8.19 -10.46
C GLN A 144 -6.98 -8.97 -11.42
N LEU A 145 -7.01 -8.51 -12.68
CA LEU A 145 -7.80 -9.11 -13.76
C LEU A 145 -7.38 -10.56 -14.06
N GLU A 146 -6.10 -10.84 -13.87
CA GLU A 146 -5.47 -12.13 -14.12
C GLU A 146 -5.92 -13.25 -13.16
N ARG A 147 -6.69 -12.93 -12.11
CA ARG A 147 -7.19 -13.90 -11.12
C ARG A 147 -8.66 -14.26 -11.31
N GLN A 148 -9.31 -13.76 -12.37
CA GLN A 148 -10.76 -13.87 -12.56
C GLN A 148 -11.28 -15.25 -12.97
N ASP A 149 -10.40 -16.21 -13.25
CA ASP A 149 -10.81 -17.62 -13.39
C ASP A 149 -11.49 -18.13 -12.11
N ILE A 150 -11.18 -17.50 -10.97
CA ILE A 150 -11.95 -17.61 -9.72
C ILE A 150 -12.89 -16.41 -9.65
N LYS A 151 -14.20 -16.64 -9.81
CA LYS A 151 -15.22 -15.58 -9.82
C LYS A 151 -15.45 -15.03 -8.41
N PHE A 152 -14.63 -14.08 -7.98
CA PHE A 152 -14.85 -13.33 -6.73
C PHE A 152 -15.99 -12.31 -6.86
N PHE A 153 -16.26 -11.80 -8.06
CA PHE A 153 -17.37 -10.90 -8.34
C PHE A 153 -17.84 -11.09 -9.79
N PRO A 154 -19.08 -10.69 -10.15
CA PRO A 154 -19.68 -11.11 -11.42
C PRO A 154 -19.05 -10.47 -12.67
N SER A 155 -18.61 -9.20 -12.60
CA SER A 155 -17.88 -8.55 -13.70
C SER A 155 -17.11 -7.30 -13.25
N LEU A 156 -16.15 -6.85 -14.06
CA LEU A 156 -15.47 -5.56 -13.84
C LEU A 156 -16.42 -4.37 -13.89
N ARG A 157 -17.48 -4.45 -14.69
CA ARG A 157 -18.51 -3.42 -14.77
C ARG A 157 -19.26 -3.28 -13.46
N GLU A 158 -19.60 -4.41 -12.83
CA GLU A 158 -20.22 -4.37 -11.49
C GLU A 158 -19.25 -3.86 -10.44
N TYR A 159 -17.98 -4.29 -10.48
CA TYR A 159 -16.98 -3.74 -9.56
C TYR A 159 -16.88 -2.21 -9.70
N ALA A 160 -16.77 -1.70 -10.93
CA ALA A 160 -16.71 -0.26 -11.19
C ALA A 160 -17.96 0.48 -10.71
N LEU A 161 -19.14 -0.13 -10.82
CA LEU A 161 -20.41 0.45 -10.38
C LEU A 161 -20.51 0.55 -8.85
N TYR A 162 -20.10 -0.49 -8.12
CA TYR A 162 -20.29 -0.57 -6.66
C TYR A 162 -19.07 -0.10 -5.85
N PHE A 163 -17.87 -0.25 -6.39
CA PHE A 163 -16.59 0.00 -5.70
C PHE A 163 -15.60 0.83 -6.53
N GLY A 164 -15.97 1.27 -7.73
CA GLY A 164 -15.16 2.23 -8.49
C GLY A 164 -15.28 3.63 -7.90
N VAL A 165 -14.15 4.31 -7.72
CA VAL A 165 -14.13 5.71 -7.33
C VAL A 165 -14.20 6.58 -8.58
N ASN A 166 -15.31 7.31 -8.71
CA ASN A 166 -15.52 8.25 -9.80
C ASN A 166 -15.75 9.68 -9.27
N LYS A 167 -15.70 10.66 -10.18
CA LYS A 167 -15.78 12.07 -9.82
C LYS A 167 -17.13 12.46 -9.20
N GLU A 168 -18.23 11.92 -9.72
CA GLU A 168 -19.57 12.15 -9.17
C GLU A 168 -19.69 11.67 -7.72
N LEU A 169 -19.20 10.47 -7.44
CA LEU A 169 -19.16 9.92 -6.08
C LEU A 169 -18.33 10.81 -5.16
N LEU A 170 -17.12 11.20 -5.60
CA LEU A 170 -16.20 12.00 -4.81
C LEU A 170 -16.77 13.41 -4.52
N ASP A 171 -17.38 14.05 -5.52
CA ASP A 171 -18.03 15.36 -5.38
C ASP A 171 -19.23 15.28 -4.43
N SER A 172 -19.93 14.14 -4.37
CA SER A 172 -21.05 13.92 -3.45
C SER A 172 -20.67 13.84 -1.97
N ILE A 173 -19.37 13.66 -1.65
CA ILE A 173 -18.90 13.55 -0.26
C ILE A 173 -18.80 14.93 0.40
N GLY A 174 -18.57 16.00 -0.38
CA GLY A 174 -18.50 17.37 0.13
C GLY A 174 -17.27 17.66 1.00
N LYS A 175 -16.20 16.87 0.86
CA LYS A 175 -14.91 17.11 1.54
C LYS A 175 -13.74 16.70 0.65
N ASP A 176 -12.57 17.27 0.93
CA ASP A 176 -11.35 16.86 0.26
C ASP A 176 -10.75 15.60 0.88
N ILE A 177 -10.45 14.62 0.03
CA ILE A 177 -9.85 13.33 0.40
C ILE A 177 -8.56 13.18 -0.38
N ILE A 178 -7.47 12.81 0.29
CA ILE A 178 -6.22 12.45 -0.39
C ILE A 178 -6.42 11.12 -1.13
N ILE A 179 -6.34 11.13 -2.45
CA ILE A 179 -6.49 9.94 -3.29
C ILE A 179 -5.13 9.34 -3.61
N MET A 180 -4.97 8.05 -3.33
CA MET A 180 -3.76 7.28 -3.51
C MET A 180 -4.04 5.99 -4.29
N HIS A 181 -3.01 5.49 -4.99
CA HIS A 181 -3.09 4.22 -5.70
C HIS A 181 -1.66 3.68 -5.95
N PRO A 182 -1.33 2.43 -5.56
CA PRO A 182 0.04 1.90 -5.66
C PRO A 182 0.48 1.59 -7.10
N GLY A 183 -0.47 1.52 -8.03
CA GLY A 183 -0.23 1.33 -9.46
C GLY A 183 0.11 -0.12 -9.86
N PRO A 184 0.11 -0.42 -11.17
CA PRO A 184 -0.47 0.37 -12.26
C PRO A 184 -2.01 0.45 -12.14
N ILE A 185 -2.61 1.52 -12.67
CA ILE A 185 -4.05 1.80 -12.55
C ILE A 185 -4.83 1.12 -13.68
N ASN A 186 -5.94 0.45 -13.37
CA ASN A 186 -6.97 0.10 -14.35
C ASN A 186 -8.03 1.23 -14.39
N ARG A 187 -7.80 2.21 -15.28
CA ARG A 187 -8.71 3.36 -15.44
C ARG A 187 -10.10 2.87 -15.87
N GLY A 188 -11.13 3.38 -15.19
CA GLY A 188 -12.54 2.99 -15.41
C GLY A 188 -12.97 1.71 -14.70
N VAL A 189 -12.09 1.09 -13.90
CA VAL A 189 -12.45 -0.04 -13.02
C VAL A 189 -12.45 0.42 -11.57
N GLU A 190 -11.27 0.50 -10.92
CA GLU A 190 -11.18 0.96 -9.54
C GLU A 190 -11.21 2.48 -9.38
N ILE A 191 -10.79 3.22 -10.40
CA ILE A 191 -10.74 4.69 -10.39
C ILE A 191 -10.93 5.24 -11.80
N THR A 192 -11.68 6.33 -11.94
CA THR A 192 -11.81 7.05 -13.22
C THR A 192 -10.62 7.98 -13.47
N SER A 193 -10.39 8.32 -14.74
CA SER A 193 -9.23 9.15 -15.11
C SER A 193 -9.22 10.53 -14.49
N ASP A 194 -10.38 11.19 -14.47
CA ASP A 194 -10.58 12.51 -13.88
C ASP A 194 -10.30 12.55 -12.38
N VAL A 195 -10.55 11.46 -11.64
CA VAL A 195 -10.16 11.35 -10.23
C VAL A 195 -8.66 11.10 -10.10
N ALA A 196 -8.12 10.16 -10.89
CA ALA A 196 -6.70 9.80 -10.84
C ALA A 196 -5.78 10.99 -11.17
N ASP A 197 -6.23 11.90 -12.03
CA ASP A 197 -5.50 13.08 -12.47
C ASP A 197 -5.99 14.38 -11.78
N SER A 198 -6.86 14.27 -10.76
CA SER A 198 -7.39 15.42 -10.02
C SER A 198 -6.35 16.02 -9.06
N GLY A 199 -6.61 17.25 -8.59
CA GLY A 199 -5.80 17.89 -7.54
C GLY A 199 -5.87 17.20 -6.16
N GLN A 200 -6.80 16.27 -5.97
CA GLN A 200 -6.91 15.43 -4.76
C GLN A 200 -6.01 14.19 -4.83
N SER A 201 -5.52 13.84 -6.02
CA SER A 201 -4.68 12.67 -6.27
C SER A 201 -3.20 12.96 -6.03
N ILE A 202 -2.54 12.07 -5.29
CA ILE A 202 -1.09 12.09 -5.08
C ILE A 202 -0.38 10.89 -5.71
N ILE A 203 -1.01 10.23 -6.69
CA ILE A 203 -0.51 8.98 -7.28
C ILE A 203 0.88 9.16 -7.93
N LEU A 204 1.08 10.25 -8.68
CA LEU A 204 2.39 10.54 -9.28
C LEU A 204 3.45 10.87 -8.21
N GLN A 205 3.05 11.59 -7.17
CA GLN A 205 3.93 11.88 -6.02
C GLN A 205 4.37 10.59 -5.31
N GLN A 206 3.51 9.57 -5.21
CA GLN A 206 3.89 8.26 -4.65
C GLN A 206 5.02 7.60 -5.46
N VAL A 207 5.05 7.76 -6.78
CA VAL A 207 6.12 7.22 -7.63
C VAL A 207 7.46 7.88 -7.29
N GLU A 208 7.47 9.22 -7.20
CA GLU A 208 8.66 10.00 -6.85
C GLU A 208 9.14 9.68 -5.42
N ASN A 209 8.23 9.68 -4.46
CA ASN A 209 8.50 9.35 -3.06
C ASN A 209 9.00 7.91 -2.89
N GLY A 210 8.60 7.01 -3.79
CA GLY A 210 9.12 5.66 -3.84
C GLY A 210 10.63 5.59 -4.12
N VAL A 211 11.19 6.53 -4.88
CA VAL A 211 12.64 6.60 -5.08
C VAL A 211 13.31 7.06 -3.79
N ALA A 212 12.83 8.17 -3.20
CA ALA A 212 13.38 8.75 -1.98
C ALA A 212 13.38 7.76 -0.80
N ILE A 213 12.27 7.05 -0.60
CA ILE A 213 12.13 6.08 0.49
C ILE A 213 13.04 4.87 0.30
N ARG A 214 13.15 4.35 -0.93
CA ARG A 214 14.06 3.23 -1.21
C ARG A 214 15.52 3.64 -1.03
N MET A 215 15.89 4.85 -1.44
CA MET A 215 17.22 5.41 -1.17
C MET A 215 17.49 5.53 0.34
N ALA A 216 16.53 6.05 1.12
CA ALA A 216 16.66 6.16 2.56
C ALA A 216 16.84 4.79 3.24
N VAL A 217 16.06 3.78 2.81
CA VAL A 217 16.19 2.40 3.31
C VAL A 217 17.57 1.83 3.00
N LEU A 218 18.05 1.99 1.76
CA LEU A 218 19.40 1.53 1.37
C LEU A 218 20.49 2.24 2.17
N TYR A 219 20.39 3.56 2.34
CA TYR A 219 21.36 4.36 3.09
C TYR A 219 21.46 3.92 4.55
N LEU A 220 20.32 3.75 5.23
CA LEU A 220 20.27 3.34 6.63
C LEU A 220 20.80 1.92 6.86
N LEU A 221 20.60 1.02 5.89
CA LEU A 221 21.09 -0.36 5.97
C LEU A 221 22.57 -0.48 5.57
N ALA A 222 23.05 0.36 4.65
CA ALA A 222 24.46 0.45 4.29
C ALA A 222 25.32 0.95 5.46
N GLY A 223 24.82 1.94 6.22
CA GLY A 223 25.56 2.59 7.30
C GLY A 223 25.65 1.79 8.61
N ARG A 224 25.03 0.60 8.71
CA ARG A 224 24.94 -0.21 9.94
C ARG A 224 26.02 -1.27 10.11
N LYS A 225 27.03 -1.34 9.23
CA LYS A 225 28.20 -2.19 9.50
C LYS A 225 29.06 -1.51 10.56
N GLU A 226 28.86 -1.86 11.84
CA GLU A 226 29.96 -1.76 12.80
C GLU A 226 31.11 -2.60 12.24
N VAL A 227 32.25 -1.94 12.04
CA VAL A 227 33.51 -2.59 11.71
C VAL A 227 33.83 -3.47 12.91
N SER A 228 33.72 -4.79 12.72
CA SER A 228 34.16 -5.79 13.71
C SER A 228 35.66 -6.01 13.64
#